data_AF-A0A352TBT9-F1
#
_entry.id   AF-A0A352TBT9-F1
#
_cell.length_a   1.000
_cell.length_b   1.000
_cell.length_c   1.000
_cell.angle_alpha   90.00
_cell.angle_beta   90.00
_cell.angle_gamma   90.00
#
_symmetry.space_group_name_H-M   'P 1'
#
loop_
_entity.id
_entity.type
_entity.pdbx_description
1 polymer ?
#
loop_
_entity_poly.entity_id
_entity_poly.type
_entity_poly.pdbx_seq_one_letter_code
_entity_poly.pdbx_strand_id
1 'polypeptide(L)'
;MEADFNQQLFAALEAYANWINTTVFPQLDEAYHMHLTCITNLFDVLEKKALIAPDPYKNDKRMTDIVAPDGTAYSEGDRAAVLGARTGEYEAMVDYVCNYVKFSLDMKMDTLNKMLVLNKTFLWSSFSANSPKPNTRGLAAVVNIAKSGAPGMTLSLLNENVNIAKTTSEDIEKGIMTVLRYKREAYKAEIRKRIIMSTEFCSEKAYQSPALFQTELRTLFPKLMPKVPYASEIVDELIKEETANNKAELRAKLLASLSTADDKKKSKKKEVDTHALIMDVVKAMGGIAESYEVIITKVRDNHAVMQSDKNSFMDKLKRLIRSIFGIEEPPVDYEVVFTDSKTNAKHKETVHYNQFIAEMVKRAKYYSAAAVKGTPAYEKMNSQSEQVIFDFVSKQITENNRIYVLLGALDEYFKENVDKYSRSKIKGLKMELTTLKNVLQKVNQLRADYASYVEEKAQMKSLGINEA
;
A
#
# COMPACT_ATOMS: atom_id res chain seq x y z
N MET A 1 26.13 -32.31 -9.82
CA MET A 1 24.90 -31.55 -10.08
C MET A 1 23.81 -31.78 -9.03
N GLU A 2 23.51 -33.02 -8.60
CA GLU A 2 22.41 -33.24 -7.63
C GLU A 2 22.77 -32.86 -6.17
N ALA A 3 24.02 -33.11 -5.75
CA ALA A 3 24.54 -32.66 -4.44
C ALA A 3 24.56 -31.13 -4.29
N ASP A 4 24.82 -30.42 -5.39
CA ASP A 4 24.85 -28.96 -5.44
C ASP A 4 23.46 -28.34 -5.24
N PHE A 5 22.42 -28.90 -5.88
CA PHE A 5 21.04 -28.46 -5.66
C PHE A 5 20.57 -28.68 -4.21
N ASN A 6 20.78 -29.86 -3.63
CA ASN A 6 20.29 -30.15 -2.28
C ASN A 6 20.97 -29.25 -1.24
N GLN A 7 22.27 -28.97 -1.41
CA GLN A 7 22.98 -28.03 -0.54
C GLN A 7 22.40 -26.61 -0.65
N GLN A 8 22.14 -26.11 -1.86
CA GLN A 8 21.50 -24.82 -2.08
C GLN A 8 20.08 -24.77 -1.50
N LEU A 9 19.30 -25.85 -1.65
CA LEU A 9 17.95 -25.96 -1.11
C LEU A 9 17.95 -25.89 0.42
N PHE A 10 18.85 -26.61 1.09
CA PHE A 10 18.92 -26.61 2.55
C PHE A 10 19.32 -25.23 3.09
N ALA A 11 20.31 -24.58 2.47
CA ALA A 11 20.70 -23.22 2.83
C ALA A 11 19.56 -22.21 2.60
N ALA A 12 18.85 -22.31 1.46
CA ALA A 12 17.71 -21.46 1.17
C ALA A 12 16.56 -21.66 2.18
N LEU A 13 16.27 -22.90 2.57
CA LEU A 13 15.26 -23.21 3.58
C LEU A 13 15.63 -22.69 4.96
N GLU A 14 16.91 -22.75 5.35
CA GLU A 14 17.38 -22.20 6.62
C GLU A 14 17.26 -20.67 6.64
N ALA A 15 17.68 -19.99 5.56
CA ALA A 15 17.49 -18.55 5.41
C ALA A 15 15.99 -18.16 5.43
N TYR A 16 15.15 -18.94 4.75
CA TYR A 16 13.71 -18.73 4.72
C TYR A 16 13.05 -18.95 6.09
N ALA A 17 13.51 -19.96 6.84
CA ALA A 17 13.08 -20.22 8.21
C ALA A 17 13.41 -19.05 9.13
N ASN A 18 14.63 -18.51 9.02
CA ASN A 18 15.03 -17.32 9.76
C ASN A 18 14.16 -16.11 9.42
N TRP A 19 13.90 -15.87 8.13
CA TRP A 19 13.01 -14.79 7.70
C TRP A 19 11.56 -14.97 8.21
N ILE A 20 11.04 -16.19 8.24
CA ILE A 20 9.74 -16.46 8.86
C ILE A 20 9.75 -16.07 10.33
N ASN A 21 10.79 -16.46 11.08
CA ASN A 21 10.90 -16.16 12.51
C ASN A 21 11.04 -14.66 12.81
N THR A 22 11.83 -13.94 12.02
CA THR A 22 12.15 -12.53 12.27
C THR A 22 11.20 -11.55 11.62
N THR A 23 10.43 -11.98 10.62
CA THR A 23 9.55 -11.10 9.83
C THR A 23 8.11 -11.59 9.82
N VAL A 24 7.85 -12.82 9.37
CA VAL A 24 6.46 -13.29 9.14
C VAL A 24 5.72 -13.50 10.45
N PHE A 25 6.33 -14.13 11.46
CA PHE A 25 5.67 -14.35 12.75
C PHE A 25 5.37 -13.06 13.51
N PRO A 26 6.29 -12.08 13.61
CA PRO A 26 5.95 -10.76 14.18
C PRO A 26 4.80 -10.07 13.43
N GLN A 27 4.79 -10.11 12.10
CA GLN A 27 3.72 -9.53 11.29
C GLN A 27 2.37 -10.24 11.50
N LEU A 28 2.39 -11.57 11.63
CA LEU A 28 1.19 -12.35 11.96
C LEU A 28 0.65 -11.97 13.33
N ASP A 29 1.51 -11.87 14.33
CA ASP A 29 1.15 -11.48 15.69
C ASP A 29 0.50 -10.09 15.72
N GLU A 30 1.13 -9.11 15.09
CA GLU A 30 0.60 -7.75 14.95
C GLU A 30 -0.76 -7.74 14.22
N ALA A 31 -0.86 -8.46 13.10
CA ALA A 31 -2.10 -8.53 12.33
C ALA A 31 -3.25 -9.15 13.14
N TYR A 32 -3.00 -10.18 13.95
CA TYR A 32 -4.01 -10.77 14.83
C TYR A 32 -4.47 -9.80 15.93
N HIS A 33 -3.56 -9.08 16.58
CA HIS A 33 -3.92 -8.09 17.61
C HIS A 33 -4.72 -6.91 17.03
N MET A 34 -4.33 -6.43 15.85
CA MET A 34 -5.09 -5.40 15.12
C MET A 34 -6.46 -5.92 14.69
N HIS A 35 -6.54 -7.16 14.21
CA HIS A 35 -7.80 -7.80 13.84
C HIS A 35 -8.73 -7.90 15.05
N LEU A 36 -8.24 -8.39 16.19
CA LEU A 36 -8.99 -8.49 17.44
C LEU A 36 -9.57 -7.13 17.85
N THR A 37 -8.73 -6.09 17.87
CA THR A 37 -9.14 -4.74 18.26
C THR A 37 -10.29 -4.22 17.39
N CYS A 38 -10.20 -4.39 16.07
CA CYS A 38 -11.22 -3.86 15.16
C CYS A 38 -12.54 -4.65 15.23
N ILE A 39 -12.49 -5.98 15.41
CA ILE A 39 -13.71 -6.80 15.52
C ILE A 39 -14.40 -6.58 16.87
N THR A 40 -13.66 -6.44 17.97
CA THR A 40 -14.23 -6.09 19.29
C THR A 40 -14.93 -4.74 19.21
N ASN A 41 -14.27 -3.71 18.67
CA ASN A 41 -14.89 -2.39 18.48
C ASN A 41 -16.16 -2.45 17.61
N LEU A 42 -16.15 -3.27 16.56
CA LEU A 42 -17.29 -3.43 15.68
C LEU A 42 -18.45 -4.12 16.40
N PHE A 43 -18.19 -5.23 17.09
CA PHE A 43 -19.21 -6.02 17.78
C PHE A 43 -19.82 -5.25 18.95
N ASP A 44 -19.01 -4.51 19.73
CA ASP A 44 -19.49 -3.63 20.79
C ASP A 44 -20.53 -2.60 20.28
N VAL A 45 -20.30 -2.02 19.09
CA VAL A 45 -21.25 -1.07 18.51
C VAL A 45 -22.56 -1.75 18.10
N LEU A 46 -22.47 -2.98 17.59
CA LEU A 46 -23.65 -3.76 17.19
C LEU A 46 -24.46 -4.21 18.41
N GLU A 47 -23.80 -4.64 19.49
CA GLU A 47 -24.44 -5.00 20.76
C GLU A 47 -25.10 -3.79 21.42
N LYS A 48 -24.42 -2.64 21.49
CA LYS A 48 -24.99 -1.39 22.05
C LYS A 48 -26.21 -0.89 21.28
N LYS A 49 -26.31 -1.24 19.99
CA LYS A 49 -27.47 -0.95 19.13
C LYS A 49 -28.53 -2.06 19.15
N ALA A 50 -28.35 -3.12 19.94
CA ALA A 50 -29.20 -4.30 20.00
C ALA A 50 -29.42 -4.98 18.62
N LEU A 51 -28.43 -4.89 17.73
CA LEU A 51 -28.48 -5.52 16.40
C LEU A 51 -28.00 -6.98 16.44
N ILE A 52 -27.21 -7.31 17.45
CA ILE A 52 -26.84 -8.67 17.84
C ILE A 52 -27.05 -8.81 19.35
N ALA A 53 -27.34 -10.02 19.81
CA ALA A 53 -27.47 -10.30 21.24
C ALA A 53 -26.08 -10.50 21.87
N PRO A 54 -25.84 -10.03 23.10
CA PRO A 54 -24.60 -10.35 23.81
C PRO A 54 -24.52 -11.86 24.09
N ASP A 55 -23.34 -12.47 23.93
CA ASP A 55 -23.11 -13.88 24.29
C ASP A 55 -22.94 -14.01 25.82
N PRO A 56 -23.90 -14.60 26.55
CA PRO A 56 -23.83 -14.71 28.00
C PRO A 56 -22.71 -15.65 28.47
N TYR A 57 -22.16 -16.49 27.59
CA TYR A 57 -21.14 -17.48 27.92
C TYR A 57 -19.74 -17.10 27.42
N LYS A 58 -19.55 -15.88 26.92
CA LYS A 58 -18.27 -15.41 26.35
C LYS A 58 -17.08 -15.64 27.30
N ASN A 59 -17.29 -15.43 28.60
CA ASN A 59 -16.22 -15.52 29.62
C ASN A 59 -16.06 -16.91 30.27
N ASP A 60 -17.01 -17.83 30.06
CA ASP A 60 -17.04 -19.14 30.73
C ASP A 60 -16.40 -20.27 29.88
N LYS A 61 -16.10 -20.00 28.61
CA LYS A 61 -15.56 -20.99 27.67
C LYS A 61 -14.05 -21.17 27.89
N ARG A 62 -13.63 -22.32 28.44
CA ARG A 62 -12.22 -22.74 28.48
C ARG A 62 -11.78 -23.22 27.09
N MET A 63 -10.86 -22.49 26.47
CA MET A 63 -10.34 -22.81 25.14
C MET A 63 -9.05 -23.62 25.22
N THR A 64 -9.02 -24.75 24.51
CA THR A 64 -7.85 -25.64 24.45
C THR A 64 -7.41 -25.97 23.03
N ASP A 65 -8.24 -25.65 22.03
CA ASP A 65 -7.98 -25.84 20.61
C ASP A 65 -8.69 -24.75 19.81
N ILE A 66 -8.22 -24.53 18.58
CA ILE A 66 -8.75 -23.51 17.67
C ILE A 66 -9.95 -24.10 16.93
N VAL A 67 -11.13 -23.51 17.13
CA VAL A 67 -12.37 -23.92 16.50
C VAL A 67 -13.03 -22.71 15.86
N ALA A 68 -13.41 -22.83 14.59
CA ALA A 68 -14.17 -21.78 13.92
C ALA A 68 -15.65 -21.86 14.33
N PRO A 69 -16.34 -20.72 14.52
CA PRO A 69 -17.77 -20.69 14.78
C PRO A 69 -18.58 -21.39 13.68
N ASP A 70 -19.78 -21.83 14.04
CA ASP A 70 -20.70 -22.46 13.10
C ASP A 70 -21.02 -21.55 11.88
N GLY A 71 -21.13 -22.17 10.71
CA GLY A 71 -21.41 -21.51 9.44
C GLY A 71 -22.77 -21.90 8.83
N THR A 72 -23.61 -22.66 9.53
CA THR A 72 -24.92 -23.09 9.02
C THR A 72 -25.87 -21.91 8.77
N ALA A 73 -26.83 -22.10 7.87
CA ALA A 73 -27.87 -21.11 7.60
C ALA A 73 -28.84 -20.99 8.78
N TYR A 74 -29.37 -19.79 8.99
CA TYR A 74 -30.34 -19.47 10.04
C TYR A 74 -31.45 -18.57 9.46
N SER A 75 -32.57 -18.49 10.17
CA SER A 75 -33.70 -17.63 9.78
C SER A 75 -33.44 -16.16 10.13
N GLU A 76 -34.06 -15.23 9.40
CA GLU A 76 -33.91 -13.78 9.69
C GLU A 76 -34.40 -13.40 11.09
N GLY A 77 -35.36 -14.15 11.67
CA GLY A 77 -35.86 -13.95 13.03
C GLY A 77 -34.85 -14.33 14.11
N ASP A 78 -34.01 -15.34 13.85
CA ASP A 78 -32.99 -15.81 14.81
C ASP A 78 -31.66 -15.04 14.68
N ARG A 79 -31.53 -14.17 13.67
CA ARG A 79 -30.27 -13.52 13.29
C ARG A 79 -29.55 -12.87 14.46
N ALA A 80 -30.25 -12.09 15.30
CA ALA A 80 -29.62 -11.36 16.40
C ALA A 80 -28.97 -12.31 17.42
N ALA A 81 -29.66 -13.40 17.76
CA ALA A 81 -29.16 -14.41 18.69
C ALA A 81 -28.02 -15.25 18.08
N VAL A 82 -28.22 -15.73 16.85
CA VAL A 82 -27.22 -16.57 16.15
C VAL A 82 -25.94 -15.80 15.85
N LEU A 83 -26.05 -14.56 15.36
CA LEU A 83 -24.86 -13.73 15.12
C LEU A 83 -24.19 -13.36 16.42
N GLY A 84 -24.94 -13.00 17.47
CA GLY A 84 -24.39 -12.71 18.79
C GLY A 84 -23.47 -13.82 19.32
N ALA A 85 -23.97 -15.06 19.30
CA ALA A 85 -23.18 -16.23 19.68
C ALA A 85 -21.96 -16.43 18.77
N ARG A 86 -22.12 -16.35 17.43
CA ARG A 86 -21.04 -16.60 16.47
C ARG A 86 -19.95 -15.52 16.51
N THR A 87 -20.32 -14.24 16.70
CA THR A 87 -19.36 -13.14 16.83
C THR A 87 -18.63 -13.21 18.17
N GLY A 88 -19.34 -13.56 19.25
CA GLY A 88 -18.72 -13.79 20.56
C GLY A 88 -17.71 -14.93 20.53
N GLU A 89 -18.06 -16.07 19.91
CA GLU A 89 -17.15 -17.20 19.70
C GLU A 89 -15.97 -16.83 18.80
N TYR A 90 -16.21 -16.10 17.72
CA TYR A 90 -15.15 -15.66 16.81
C TYR A 90 -14.14 -14.78 17.53
N GLU A 91 -14.62 -13.74 18.22
CA GLU A 91 -13.79 -12.80 18.96
C GLU A 91 -12.97 -13.52 20.03
N ALA A 92 -13.60 -14.39 20.81
CA ALA A 92 -12.91 -15.10 21.87
C ALA A 92 -11.88 -16.11 21.34
N MET A 93 -12.10 -16.72 20.15
CA MET A 93 -11.10 -17.56 19.49
C MET A 93 -9.95 -16.77 18.90
N VAL A 94 -10.20 -15.57 18.37
CA VAL A 94 -9.13 -14.65 17.93
C VAL A 94 -8.31 -14.18 19.12
N ASP A 95 -8.94 -13.84 20.25
CA ASP A 95 -8.27 -13.52 21.51
C ASP A 95 -7.41 -14.68 22.02
N TYR A 96 -7.93 -15.91 21.95
CA TYR A 96 -7.16 -17.10 22.30
C TYR A 96 -5.91 -17.26 21.44
N VAL A 97 -6.00 -16.98 20.14
CA VAL A 97 -4.83 -16.98 19.24
C VAL A 97 -3.82 -15.93 19.67
N CYS A 98 -4.24 -14.69 19.93
CA CYS A 98 -3.35 -13.61 20.37
C CYS A 98 -2.60 -13.95 21.67
N ASN A 99 -3.32 -14.49 22.66
CA ASN A 99 -2.79 -14.60 24.03
C ASN A 99 -2.13 -15.96 24.34
N TYR A 100 -2.50 -17.03 23.63
CA TYR A 100 -2.11 -18.40 24.00
C TYR A 100 -1.45 -19.20 22.88
N VAL A 101 -1.56 -18.78 21.62
CA VAL A 101 -0.91 -19.48 20.50
C VAL A 101 0.49 -18.91 20.28
N LYS A 102 1.51 -19.68 20.61
CA LYS A 102 2.90 -19.31 20.31
C LYS A 102 3.22 -19.55 18.84
N PHE A 103 3.42 -18.47 18.09
CA PHE A 103 3.94 -18.53 16.73
C PHE A 103 5.38 -19.07 16.71
N SER A 104 5.56 -20.25 16.13
CA SER A 104 6.87 -20.85 15.91
C SER A 104 6.86 -21.86 14.77
N LEU A 105 8.06 -22.22 14.28
CA LEU A 105 8.20 -23.28 13.29
C LEU A 105 7.83 -24.67 13.82
N ASP A 106 7.62 -24.85 15.12
CA ASP A 106 7.18 -26.12 15.71
C ASP A 106 5.66 -26.34 15.61
N MET A 107 4.89 -25.28 15.31
CA MET A 107 3.43 -25.38 15.18
C MET A 107 3.01 -26.46 14.20
N LYS A 108 1.95 -27.22 14.49
CA LYS A 108 1.49 -28.26 13.57
C LYS A 108 0.81 -27.62 12.34
N MET A 109 0.92 -28.26 11.18
CA MET A 109 0.18 -27.82 9.98
C MET A 109 -1.34 -27.84 10.21
N ASP A 110 -1.83 -28.78 11.05
CA ASP A 110 -3.23 -28.82 11.48
C ASP A 110 -3.66 -27.53 12.21
N THR A 111 -2.85 -27.06 13.16
CA THR A 111 -3.10 -25.79 13.87
C THR A 111 -3.17 -24.61 12.90
N LEU A 112 -2.25 -24.52 11.95
CA LEU A 112 -2.25 -23.48 10.93
C LEU A 112 -3.50 -23.55 10.03
N ASN A 113 -3.93 -24.76 9.66
CA ASN A 113 -5.15 -24.94 8.88
C ASN A 113 -6.40 -24.52 9.67
N LYS A 114 -6.48 -24.86 10.97
CA LYS A 114 -7.57 -24.40 11.85
C LYS A 114 -7.62 -22.87 11.93
N MET A 115 -6.46 -22.21 12.01
CA MET A 115 -6.37 -20.75 11.96
C MET A 115 -6.87 -20.17 10.63
N LEU A 116 -6.57 -20.80 9.48
CA LEU A 116 -7.14 -20.39 8.20
C LEU A 116 -8.67 -20.54 8.16
N VAL A 117 -9.19 -21.62 8.74
CA VAL A 117 -10.65 -21.83 8.81
C VAL A 117 -11.27 -20.77 9.72
N LEU A 118 -10.66 -20.46 10.87
CA LEU A 118 -11.08 -19.37 11.75
C LEU A 118 -11.11 -18.03 10.99
N ASN A 119 -10.02 -17.65 10.31
CA ASN A 119 -9.95 -16.41 9.53
C ASN A 119 -11.02 -16.33 8.42
N LYS A 120 -11.52 -17.48 7.94
CA LYS A 120 -12.58 -17.59 6.92
C LYS A 120 -14.00 -17.67 7.49
N THR A 121 -14.19 -17.49 8.80
CA THR A 121 -15.51 -17.41 9.44
C THR A 121 -16.33 -16.26 8.85
N PHE A 122 -15.69 -15.12 8.63
CA PHE A 122 -16.25 -13.96 7.92
C PHE A 122 -15.37 -13.61 6.73
N LEU A 123 -15.97 -13.40 5.56
CA LEU A 123 -15.24 -13.02 4.35
C LEU A 123 -15.07 -11.49 4.30
N TRP A 124 -14.08 -10.98 5.02
CA TRP A 124 -13.82 -9.54 5.13
C TRP A 124 -13.42 -8.88 3.80
N SER A 125 -12.68 -9.60 2.95
CA SER A 125 -12.28 -9.11 1.62
C SER A 125 -13.45 -8.91 0.65
N SER A 126 -14.53 -9.66 0.84
CA SER A 126 -15.77 -9.62 0.05
C SER A 126 -17.00 -9.38 0.93
N PHE A 127 -16.83 -8.51 1.93
CA PHE A 127 -17.83 -8.24 2.96
C PHE A 127 -19.10 -7.61 2.36
N SER A 128 -20.19 -8.39 2.29
CA SER A 128 -21.41 -7.99 1.60
C SER A 128 -22.64 -8.73 2.14
N ALA A 129 -23.78 -8.03 2.16
CA ALA A 129 -25.09 -8.59 2.48
C ALA A 129 -25.62 -9.57 1.41
N ASN A 130 -24.95 -9.66 0.25
CA ASN A 130 -25.23 -10.67 -0.78
C ASN A 130 -24.27 -11.87 -0.71
N SER A 131 -23.46 -11.99 0.34
CA SER A 131 -22.48 -13.07 0.45
C SER A 131 -23.16 -14.46 0.45
N PRO A 132 -22.54 -15.48 -0.18
CA PRO A 132 -23.02 -16.85 -0.08
C PRO A 132 -22.83 -17.42 1.33
N LYS A 133 -21.93 -16.85 2.16
CA LYS A 133 -21.67 -17.30 3.53
C LYS A 133 -22.70 -16.68 4.50
N PRO A 134 -23.48 -17.49 5.25
CA PRO A 134 -24.50 -16.97 6.18
C PRO A 134 -23.96 -15.98 7.21
N ASN A 135 -22.77 -16.24 7.77
CA ASN A 135 -22.13 -15.35 8.76
C ASN A 135 -21.81 -13.98 8.17
N THR A 136 -21.15 -13.94 7.01
CA THR A 136 -20.79 -12.69 6.33
C THR A 136 -22.02 -11.92 5.89
N ARG A 137 -23.01 -12.61 5.33
CA ARG A 137 -24.27 -12.01 4.89
C ARG A 137 -24.99 -11.32 6.04
N GLY A 138 -25.19 -12.03 7.15
CA GLY A 138 -25.88 -11.47 8.30
C GLY A 138 -25.11 -10.33 8.97
N LEU A 139 -23.81 -10.50 9.16
CA LEU A 139 -22.97 -9.46 9.75
C LEU A 139 -22.99 -8.18 8.89
N ALA A 140 -22.86 -8.33 7.56
CA ALA A 140 -22.95 -7.18 6.65
C ALA A 140 -24.34 -6.52 6.66
N ALA A 141 -25.42 -7.30 6.79
CA ALA A 141 -26.76 -6.76 6.91
C ALA A 141 -26.91 -5.91 8.19
N VAL A 142 -26.49 -6.41 9.35
CA VAL A 142 -26.58 -5.64 10.62
C VAL A 142 -25.64 -4.44 10.64
N VAL A 143 -24.44 -4.54 10.03
CA VAL A 143 -23.53 -3.40 9.87
C VAL A 143 -24.17 -2.32 8.98
N ASN A 144 -24.85 -2.68 7.90
CA ASN A 144 -25.56 -1.72 7.05
C ASN A 144 -26.72 -1.02 7.80
N ILE A 145 -27.45 -1.77 8.63
CA ILE A 145 -28.46 -1.19 9.52
C ILE A 145 -27.80 -0.23 10.52
N ALA A 146 -26.67 -0.62 11.12
CA ALA A 146 -25.95 0.21 12.07
C ALA A 146 -25.46 1.54 11.47
N LYS A 147 -25.10 1.53 10.18
CA LYS A 147 -24.70 2.71 9.39
C LYS A 147 -25.87 3.62 9.04
N SER A 148 -27.07 3.05 8.85
CA SER A 148 -28.27 3.81 8.50
C SER A 148 -28.61 4.80 9.62
N GLY A 149 -28.60 6.10 9.31
CA GLY A 149 -28.87 7.16 10.28
C GLY A 149 -27.81 7.35 11.37
N ALA A 150 -26.62 6.75 11.23
CA ALA A 150 -25.52 6.95 12.18
C ALA A 150 -24.90 8.35 12.06
N PRO A 151 -24.49 8.98 13.17
CA PRO A 151 -23.67 10.20 13.13
C PRO A 151 -22.38 9.98 12.34
N GLY A 152 -21.86 11.03 11.71
CA GLY A 152 -20.69 10.94 10.82
C GLY A 152 -19.46 10.28 11.46
N MET A 153 -19.21 10.53 12.75
CA MET A 153 -18.13 9.88 13.50
C MET A 153 -18.31 8.36 13.63
N THR A 154 -19.51 7.91 14.01
CA THR A 154 -19.84 6.48 14.11
C THR A 154 -19.80 5.79 12.75
N LEU A 155 -20.28 6.46 11.70
CA LEU A 155 -20.21 5.95 10.33
C LEU A 155 -18.76 5.75 9.87
N SER A 156 -17.89 6.74 10.13
CA SER A 156 -16.45 6.67 9.84
C SER A 156 -15.80 5.50 10.59
N LEU A 157 -16.07 5.35 11.88
CA LEU A 157 -15.54 4.26 12.71
C LEU A 157 -15.98 2.87 12.21
N LEU A 158 -17.26 2.69 11.86
CA LEU A 158 -17.76 1.43 11.31
C LEU A 158 -17.11 1.07 9.98
N ASN A 159 -16.89 2.04 9.10
CA ASN A 159 -16.19 1.81 7.84
C ASN A 159 -14.72 1.47 8.06
N GLU A 160 -14.05 2.19 8.96
CA GLU A 160 -12.65 1.97 9.28
C GLU A 160 -12.42 0.57 9.88
N ASN A 161 -13.23 0.15 10.85
CA ASN A 161 -13.11 -1.19 11.43
C ASN A 161 -13.30 -2.31 10.39
N VAL A 162 -14.25 -2.16 9.45
CA VAL A 162 -14.44 -3.14 8.36
C VAL A 162 -13.23 -3.15 7.41
N ASN A 163 -12.66 -1.99 7.10
CA ASN A 163 -11.48 -1.88 6.25
C ASN A 163 -10.24 -2.48 6.92
N ILE A 164 -10.01 -2.21 8.21
CA ILE A 164 -8.92 -2.82 8.99
C ILE A 164 -9.12 -4.33 9.08
N ALA A 165 -10.34 -4.81 9.36
CA ALA A 165 -10.65 -6.23 9.41
C ALA A 165 -10.35 -6.93 8.08
N LYS A 166 -10.63 -6.27 6.95
CA LYS A 166 -10.25 -6.75 5.62
C LYS A 166 -8.73 -6.88 5.47
N THR A 167 -7.98 -5.80 5.68
CA THR A 167 -6.53 -5.79 5.46
C THR A 167 -5.83 -6.80 6.37
N THR A 168 -6.16 -6.78 7.66
CA THR A 168 -5.58 -7.72 8.64
C THR A 168 -5.94 -9.17 8.35
N SER A 169 -7.17 -9.47 7.90
CA SER A 169 -7.56 -10.83 7.49
C SER A 169 -6.76 -11.33 6.28
N GLU A 170 -6.50 -10.46 5.30
CA GLU A 170 -5.66 -10.77 4.13
C GLU A 170 -4.19 -11.02 4.53
N ASP A 171 -3.65 -10.21 5.45
CA ASP A 171 -2.29 -10.37 5.97
C ASP A 171 -2.14 -11.65 6.80
N ILE A 172 -3.12 -11.98 7.64
CA ILE A 172 -3.20 -13.24 8.38
C ILE A 172 -3.18 -14.43 7.42
N GLU A 173 -4.05 -14.45 6.40
CA GLU A 173 -4.10 -15.55 5.42
C GLU A 173 -2.76 -15.70 4.69
N LYS A 174 -2.18 -14.59 4.24
CA LYS A 174 -0.89 -14.58 3.55
C LYS A 174 0.25 -15.10 4.43
N GLY A 175 0.31 -14.69 5.69
CA GLY A 175 1.33 -15.14 6.63
C GLY A 175 1.19 -16.64 6.91
N ILE A 176 -0.02 -17.13 7.19
CA ILE A 176 -0.25 -18.57 7.44
C ILE A 176 0.10 -19.41 6.21
N MET A 177 -0.35 -18.99 5.02
CA MET A 177 -0.05 -19.69 3.76
C MET A 177 1.46 -19.73 3.48
N THR A 178 2.18 -18.68 3.87
CA THR A 178 3.65 -18.63 3.76
C THR A 178 4.32 -19.68 4.65
N VAL A 179 3.87 -19.81 5.90
CA VAL A 179 4.39 -20.81 6.85
C VAL A 179 4.02 -22.23 6.42
N LEU A 180 2.78 -22.46 5.95
CA LEU A 180 2.34 -23.75 5.44
C LEU A 180 3.18 -24.20 4.24
N ARG A 181 3.47 -23.28 3.30
CA ARG A 181 4.37 -23.56 2.18
C ARG A 181 5.74 -23.99 2.67
N TYR A 182 6.35 -23.23 3.58
CA TYR A 182 7.65 -23.59 4.16
C TYR A 182 7.63 -24.98 4.79
N LYS A 183 6.59 -25.31 5.58
CA LYS A 183 6.48 -26.62 6.22
C LYS A 183 6.40 -27.78 5.21
N ARG A 184 5.68 -27.60 4.09
CA ARG A 184 5.66 -28.59 3.01
C ARG A 184 7.06 -28.79 2.42
N GLU A 185 7.75 -27.70 2.10
CA GLU A 185 9.10 -27.76 1.51
C GLU A 185 10.14 -28.33 2.48
N ALA A 186 10.09 -27.95 3.76
CA ALA A 186 10.95 -28.49 4.80
C ALA A 186 10.73 -30.00 5.01
N TYR A 187 9.47 -30.47 4.95
CA TYR A 187 9.17 -31.90 5.01
C TYR A 187 9.77 -32.67 3.81
N LYS A 188 9.63 -32.15 2.59
CA LYS A 188 10.25 -32.73 1.39
C LYS A 188 11.78 -32.73 1.48
N ALA A 189 12.37 -31.65 1.97
CA ALA A 189 13.81 -31.53 2.16
C ALA A 189 14.35 -32.53 3.19
N GLU A 190 13.61 -32.79 4.26
CA GLU A 190 14.01 -33.78 5.26
C GLU A 190 14.00 -35.22 4.69
N ILE A 191 13.03 -35.54 3.83
CA ILE A 191 13.04 -36.81 3.07
C ILE A 191 14.26 -36.88 2.14
N ARG A 192 14.59 -35.79 1.42
CA ARG A 192 15.79 -35.74 0.58
C ARG A 192 17.05 -36.02 1.39
N LYS A 193 17.19 -35.33 2.52
CA LYS A 193 18.36 -35.44 3.41
C LYS A 193 18.51 -36.82 4.05
N ARG A 194 17.42 -37.37 4.59
CA ARG A 194 17.48 -38.61 5.38
C ARG A 194 17.33 -39.88 4.56
N ILE A 195 16.56 -39.85 3.48
CA ILE A 195 16.28 -41.04 2.67
C ILE A 195 17.05 -40.99 1.37
N ILE A 196 16.78 -40.00 0.50
CA ILE A 196 17.32 -39.98 -0.87
C ILE A 196 18.86 -39.86 -0.88
N MET A 197 19.43 -39.09 0.04
CA MET A 197 20.88 -38.94 0.20
C MET A 197 21.52 -40.01 1.08
N SER A 198 20.75 -40.98 1.59
CA SER A 198 21.29 -42.08 2.39
C SER A 198 22.04 -43.09 1.51
N THR A 199 22.98 -43.81 2.10
CA THR A 199 23.68 -44.91 1.42
C THR A 199 22.77 -46.13 1.19
N GLU A 200 21.62 -46.20 1.87
CA GLU A 200 20.64 -47.29 1.71
C GLU A 200 19.68 -47.08 0.52
N PHE A 201 19.64 -45.87 -0.06
CA PHE A 201 18.74 -45.54 -1.16
C PHE A 201 19.28 -46.02 -2.50
N CYS A 202 18.56 -46.93 -3.16
CA CYS A 202 18.96 -47.46 -4.47
C CYS A 202 18.51 -46.53 -5.62
N SER A 203 19.30 -45.51 -5.92
CA SER A 203 19.02 -44.55 -7.01
C SER A 203 18.82 -45.21 -8.37
N GLU A 204 19.63 -46.21 -8.72
CA GLU A 204 19.55 -46.90 -10.02
C GLU A 204 18.20 -47.56 -10.28
N LYS A 205 17.55 -48.06 -9.23
CA LYS A 205 16.23 -48.70 -9.30
C LYS A 205 15.11 -47.67 -9.15
N ALA A 206 15.24 -46.75 -8.19
CA ALA A 206 14.21 -45.80 -7.84
C ALA A 206 13.85 -44.85 -8.99
N TYR A 207 14.84 -44.38 -9.77
CA TYR A 207 14.61 -43.42 -10.85
C TYR A 207 14.09 -44.02 -12.16
N GLN A 208 13.90 -45.34 -12.25
CA GLN A 208 13.36 -45.98 -13.46
C GLN A 208 11.87 -45.69 -13.66
N SER A 209 11.10 -45.52 -12.58
CA SER A 209 9.70 -45.09 -12.66
C SER A 209 9.23 -44.47 -11.34
N PRO A 210 8.20 -43.60 -11.36
CA PRO A 210 7.59 -43.06 -10.15
C PRO A 210 7.12 -44.14 -9.15
N ALA A 211 6.63 -45.28 -9.65
CA ALA A 211 6.18 -46.39 -8.81
C ALA A 211 7.33 -47.08 -8.06
N LEU A 212 8.49 -47.23 -8.72
CA LEU A 212 9.69 -47.78 -8.08
C LEU A 212 10.26 -46.81 -7.05
N PHE A 213 10.26 -45.51 -7.34
CA PHE A 213 10.64 -44.47 -6.38
C PHE A 213 9.74 -44.51 -5.13
N GLN A 214 8.43 -44.61 -5.30
CA GLN A 214 7.48 -44.70 -4.19
C GLN A 214 7.71 -45.94 -3.33
N THR A 215 7.99 -47.08 -3.95
CA THR A 215 8.28 -48.34 -3.26
C THR A 215 9.54 -48.24 -2.40
N GLU A 216 10.60 -47.65 -2.96
CA GLU A 216 11.86 -47.42 -2.25
C GLU A 216 11.67 -46.49 -1.06
N LEU A 217 10.99 -45.35 -1.27
CA LEU A 217 10.65 -44.41 -0.21
C LEU A 217 9.86 -45.08 0.92
N ARG A 218 8.79 -45.82 0.59
CA ARG A 218 7.95 -46.50 1.60
C ARG A 218 8.74 -47.52 2.43
N THR A 219 9.72 -48.17 1.82
CA THR A 219 10.57 -49.18 2.48
C THR A 219 11.53 -48.52 3.48
N LEU A 220 12.13 -47.40 3.11
CA LEU A 220 13.15 -46.72 3.92
C LEU A 220 12.57 -45.73 4.93
N PHE A 221 11.39 -45.17 4.67
CA PHE A 221 10.76 -44.16 5.53
C PHE A 221 10.63 -44.57 7.01
N PRO A 222 10.06 -45.75 7.37
CA PRO A 222 9.92 -46.12 8.78
C PRO A 222 11.28 -46.34 9.47
N LYS A 223 12.33 -46.67 8.70
CA LYS A 223 13.69 -46.90 9.22
C LYS A 223 14.43 -45.59 9.48
N LEU A 224 14.41 -44.68 8.52
CA LEU A 224 15.23 -43.46 8.52
C LEU A 224 14.50 -42.22 9.06
N MET A 225 13.17 -42.27 9.16
CA MET A 225 12.34 -41.20 9.70
C MET A 225 11.37 -41.71 10.79
N PRO A 226 11.88 -42.36 11.86
CA PRO A 226 11.02 -42.85 12.93
C PRO A 226 10.29 -41.68 13.60
N LYS A 227 9.02 -41.90 13.97
CA LYS A 227 8.13 -40.93 14.63
C LYS A 227 7.70 -39.72 13.78
N VAL A 228 8.10 -39.65 12.50
CA VAL A 228 7.56 -38.66 11.56
C VAL A 228 6.34 -39.27 10.87
N PRO A 229 5.16 -38.63 10.88
CA PRO A 229 4.00 -39.10 10.13
C PRO A 229 4.26 -39.13 8.63
N TYR A 230 3.76 -40.15 7.92
CA TYR A 230 3.86 -40.25 6.47
C TYR A 230 2.75 -39.42 5.80
N ALA A 231 3.11 -38.24 5.26
CA ALA A 231 2.19 -37.33 4.59
C ALA A 231 2.10 -37.68 3.09
N SER A 232 1.23 -38.62 2.73
CA SER A 232 1.15 -39.18 1.37
C SER A 232 1.09 -38.13 0.27
N GLU A 233 0.29 -37.08 0.42
CA GLU A 233 0.18 -36.01 -0.58
C GLU A 233 1.49 -35.27 -0.84
N ILE A 234 2.25 -34.97 0.22
CA ILE A 234 3.53 -34.27 0.12
C ILE A 234 4.61 -35.20 -0.44
N VAL A 235 4.55 -36.49 -0.09
CA VAL A 235 5.45 -37.50 -0.62
C VAL A 235 5.19 -37.73 -2.12
N ASP A 236 3.93 -37.79 -2.54
CA ASP A 236 3.56 -37.94 -3.95
C ASP A 236 3.97 -36.70 -4.77
N GLU A 237 3.88 -35.50 -4.18
CA GLU A 237 4.41 -34.26 -4.76
C GLU A 237 5.94 -34.35 -4.96
N LEU A 238 6.68 -34.79 -3.93
CA LEU A 238 8.12 -35.00 -4.01
C LEU A 238 8.50 -36.02 -5.09
N ILE A 239 7.79 -37.15 -5.18
CA ILE A 239 8.05 -38.19 -6.19
C ILE A 239 7.89 -37.60 -7.59
N LYS A 240 6.83 -36.81 -7.81
CA LYS A 240 6.61 -36.12 -9.09
C LYS A 240 7.76 -35.16 -9.41
N GLU A 241 8.22 -34.37 -8.44
CA GLU A 241 9.35 -33.46 -8.63
C GLU A 241 10.65 -34.19 -8.98
N GLU A 242 10.94 -35.31 -8.31
CA GLU A 242 12.19 -36.05 -8.50
C GLU A 242 12.22 -36.87 -9.79
N THR A 243 11.05 -37.28 -10.32
CA THR A 243 10.93 -38.13 -11.51
C THR A 243 10.46 -37.38 -12.75
N ALA A 244 10.16 -36.08 -12.66
CA ALA A 244 9.70 -35.28 -13.78
C ALA A 244 10.79 -35.02 -14.83
N ASN A 245 10.38 -34.95 -16.10
CA ASN A 245 11.27 -34.58 -17.21
C ASN A 245 11.78 -33.13 -17.12
N ASN A 246 11.02 -32.23 -16.50
CA ASN A 246 11.40 -30.82 -16.28
C ASN A 246 11.97 -30.55 -14.87
N LYS A 247 12.59 -31.56 -14.25
CA LYS A 247 13.18 -31.49 -12.89
C LYS A 247 14.06 -30.27 -12.66
N ALA A 248 14.90 -29.90 -13.63
CA ALA A 248 15.79 -28.73 -13.51
C ALA A 248 15.01 -27.40 -13.38
N GLU A 249 13.94 -27.24 -14.15
CA GLU A 249 13.06 -26.06 -14.11
C GLU A 249 12.32 -25.97 -12.77
N LEU A 250 11.78 -27.10 -12.29
CA LEU A 250 11.10 -27.18 -11.00
C LEU A 250 12.03 -26.82 -9.83
N ARG A 251 13.27 -27.30 -9.87
CA ARG A 251 14.32 -26.99 -8.88
C ARG A 251 14.67 -25.50 -8.87
N ALA A 252 14.87 -24.89 -10.04
CA ALA A 252 15.12 -23.46 -10.15
C ALA A 252 13.95 -22.63 -9.63
N LYS A 253 12.71 -23.01 -9.99
CA LYS A 253 11.48 -22.35 -9.52
C LYS A 253 11.31 -22.45 -8.00
N LEU A 254 11.63 -23.60 -7.42
CA LEU A 254 11.60 -23.80 -5.97
C LEU A 254 12.59 -22.87 -5.26
N LEU A 255 13.85 -22.85 -5.69
CA LEU A 255 14.87 -21.96 -5.11
C LEU A 255 14.46 -20.48 -5.22
N ALA A 256 13.93 -20.07 -6.37
CA ALA A 256 13.41 -18.70 -6.57
C ALA A 256 12.20 -18.38 -5.67
N SER A 257 11.37 -19.38 -5.36
CA SER A 257 10.21 -19.22 -4.48
C SER A 257 10.62 -19.05 -3.00
N LEU A 258 11.73 -19.68 -2.60
CA LEU A 258 12.34 -19.61 -1.28
C LEU A 258 13.25 -18.39 -1.10
N SER A 259 13.49 -17.61 -2.16
CA SER A 259 14.15 -16.31 -2.03
C SER A 259 13.29 -15.37 -1.18
N THR A 260 13.89 -14.82 -0.12
CA THR A 260 13.22 -13.92 0.83
C THR A 260 12.82 -12.60 0.16
N ALA A 261 12.00 -11.76 0.81
CA ALA A 261 11.66 -10.44 0.29
C ALA A 261 12.91 -9.55 0.09
N ASP A 262 13.92 -9.72 0.94
CA ASP A 262 15.21 -9.04 0.83
C ASP A 262 16.08 -9.63 -0.28
N ASP A 263 16.04 -10.94 -0.51
CA ASP A 263 16.69 -11.56 -1.68
C ASP A 263 15.98 -11.21 -2.98
N LYS A 264 14.66 -10.99 -2.97
CA LYS A 264 13.90 -10.51 -4.12
C LYS A 264 14.11 -9.02 -4.37
N LYS A 265 14.40 -8.21 -3.34
CA LYS A 265 14.90 -6.83 -3.49
C LYS A 265 16.34 -6.82 -4.05
N LYS A 266 17.20 -7.73 -3.60
CA LYS A 266 18.56 -7.92 -4.14
C LYS A 266 18.57 -8.46 -5.58
N SER A 267 17.72 -9.44 -5.91
CA SER A 267 17.58 -10.04 -7.25
C SER A 267 16.82 -9.15 -8.24
N LYS A 268 15.98 -8.22 -7.75
CA LYS A 268 15.43 -7.11 -8.55
C LYS A 268 16.43 -5.97 -8.79
N LYS A 269 17.71 -6.09 -8.39
CA LYS A 269 18.76 -5.26 -8.99
C LYS A 269 19.07 -5.78 -10.39
N LYS A 270 18.14 -5.58 -11.32
CA LYS A 270 18.59 -5.03 -12.61
C LYS A 270 18.98 -3.60 -12.28
N GLU A 271 20.18 -3.21 -12.70
CA GLU A 271 20.73 -1.86 -12.60
C GLU A 271 19.60 -0.83 -12.72
N VAL A 272 19.19 -0.22 -11.60
CA VAL A 272 18.12 0.77 -11.63
C VAL A 272 18.66 1.92 -12.44
N ASP A 273 17.99 2.22 -13.55
CA ASP A 273 18.27 3.37 -14.39
C ASP A 273 17.98 4.64 -13.56
N THR A 274 19.02 5.17 -12.94
CA THR A 274 18.97 6.38 -12.11
C THR A 274 18.51 7.59 -12.92
N HIS A 275 18.80 7.59 -14.22
CA HIS A 275 18.36 8.62 -15.14
C HIS A 275 16.84 8.53 -15.36
N ALA A 276 16.30 7.33 -15.52
CA ALA A 276 14.85 7.13 -15.59
C ALA A 276 14.14 7.59 -14.30
N LEU A 277 14.71 7.32 -13.13
CA LEU A 277 14.14 7.76 -11.85
C LEU A 277 14.03 9.28 -11.75
N ILE A 278 15.09 10.03 -12.07
CA ILE A 278 15.04 11.49 -12.01
C ILE A 278 14.12 12.08 -13.09
N MET A 279 14.02 11.42 -14.25
CA MET A 279 13.07 11.81 -15.30
C MET A 279 11.60 11.55 -14.92
N ASP A 280 11.31 10.57 -14.06
CA ASP A 280 9.97 10.39 -13.51
C ASP A 280 9.59 11.54 -12.56
N VAL A 281 10.56 12.17 -11.88
CA VAL A 281 10.32 13.41 -11.12
C VAL A 281 9.92 14.55 -12.05
N VAL A 282 10.62 14.70 -13.19
CA VAL A 282 10.28 15.70 -14.23
C VAL A 282 8.88 15.49 -14.78
N LYS A 283 8.50 14.23 -15.07
CA LYS A 283 7.13 13.91 -15.52
C LYS A 283 6.08 14.27 -14.48
N ALA A 284 6.35 14.00 -13.20
CA ALA A 284 5.43 14.35 -12.11
C ALA A 284 5.20 15.87 -11.99
N MET A 285 6.16 16.71 -12.41
CA MET A 285 5.96 18.16 -12.49
C MET A 285 4.90 18.57 -13.51
N GLY A 286 4.54 17.71 -14.48
CA GLY A 286 3.42 17.94 -15.39
C GLY A 286 2.10 18.21 -14.66
N GLY A 287 1.86 17.57 -13.52
CA GLY A 287 0.67 17.83 -12.68
C GLY A 287 0.63 19.24 -12.07
N ILE A 288 1.78 19.92 -11.97
CA ILE A 288 1.83 21.34 -11.54
C ILE A 288 1.25 22.22 -12.65
N ALA A 289 1.51 21.89 -13.93
CA ALA A 289 0.97 22.64 -15.06
C ALA A 289 -0.56 22.62 -15.08
N GLU A 290 -1.17 21.43 -14.90
CA GLU A 290 -2.63 21.27 -14.83
C GLU A 290 -3.22 22.11 -13.69
N SER A 291 -2.59 22.07 -12.51
CA SER A 291 -3.00 22.89 -11.37
C SER A 291 -2.89 24.39 -11.67
N TYR A 292 -1.84 24.82 -12.36
CA TYR A 292 -1.63 26.21 -12.74
C TYR A 292 -2.66 26.73 -13.74
N GLU A 293 -3.09 25.95 -14.72
CA GLU A 293 -4.09 26.40 -15.69
C GLU A 293 -5.42 26.80 -15.02
N VAL A 294 -5.87 25.98 -14.06
CA VAL A 294 -7.10 26.25 -13.30
C VAL A 294 -6.91 27.47 -12.38
N ILE A 295 -5.80 27.53 -11.65
CA ILE A 295 -5.48 28.64 -10.74
C ILE A 295 -5.36 29.97 -11.50
N ILE A 296 -4.61 30.01 -12.60
CA ILE A 296 -4.42 31.20 -13.43
C ILE A 296 -5.78 31.73 -13.90
N THR A 297 -6.68 30.84 -14.31
CA THR A 297 -8.03 31.22 -14.74
C THR A 297 -8.79 31.91 -13.61
N LYS A 298 -8.84 31.30 -12.43
CA LYS A 298 -9.52 31.88 -11.26
C LYS A 298 -8.88 33.19 -10.78
N VAL A 299 -7.56 33.29 -10.78
CA VAL A 299 -6.84 34.52 -10.39
C VAL A 299 -7.13 35.64 -11.39
N ARG A 300 -7.20 35.35 -12.69
CA ARG A 300 -7.61 36.33 -13.72
C ARG A 300 -9.04 36.79 -13.54
N ASP A 301 -9.97 35.87 -13.25
CA ASP A 301 -11.36 36.20 -12.98
C ASP A 301 -11.48 37.11 -11.75
N ASN A 302 -10.80 36.78 -10.65
CA ASN A 302 -10.80 37.58 -9.43
C ASN A 302 -10.17 38.96 -9.67
N HIS A 303 -9.06 39.03 -10.41
CA HIS A 303 -8.46 40.29 -10.83
C HIS A 303 -9.45 41.13 -11.65
N ALA A 304 -10.18 40.54 -12.59
CA ALA A 304 -11.17 41.25 -13.40
C ALA A 304 -12.30 41.82 -12.54
N VAL A 305 -12.79 41.08 -11.54
CA VAL A 305 -13.76 41.57 -10.55
C VAL A 305 -13.20 42.79 -9.81
N MET A 306 -11.99 42.68 -9.24
CA MET A 306 -11.33 43.77 -8.51
C MET A 306 -11.11 45.04 -9.35
N GLN A 307 -10.87 44.88 -10.65
CA GLN A 307 -10.74 45.99 -11.59
C GLN A 307 -12.09 46.57 -12.00
N SER A 308 -13.14 45.74 -12.09
CA SER A 308 -14.48 46.20 -12.46
C SER A 308 -15.15 47.04 -11.38
N ASP A 309 -14.85 46.77 -10.11
CA ASP A 309 -15.38 47.52 -8.96
C ASP A 309 -14.72 48.92 -8.80
N LYS A 310 -13.59 49.18 -9.51
CA LYS A 310 -12.85 50.45 -9.49
C LYS A 310 -13.07 51.34 -10.73
N ASN A 311 -13.82 50.88 -11.74
CA ASN A 311 -13.86 51.55 -13.05
C ASN A 311 -15.12 52.39 -13.26
N SER A 312 -14.94 53.70 -13.44
CA SER A 312 -16.00 54.58 -13.95
C SER A 312 -16.11 54.46 -15.48
N PHE A 313 -17.20 54.93 -16.08
CA PHE A 313 -17.48 54.82 -17.54
C PHE A 313 -16.31 55.36 -18.42
N MET A 314 -15.57 56.34 -17.90
CA MET A 314 -14.40 56.95 -18.54
C MET A 314 -13.18 56.02 -18.62
N ASP A 315 -13.03 55.07 -17.68
CA ASP A 315 -11.92 54.12 -17.67
C ASP A 315 -12.12 52.99 -18.69
N LYS A 316 -13.37 52.62 -18.96
CA LYS A 316 -13.73 51.72 -20.06
C LYS A 316 -13.40 52.34 -21.42
N LEU A 317 -13.65 53.65 -21.60
CA LEU A 317 -13.29 54.39 -22.81
C LEU A 317 -11.76 54.47 -23.01
N LYS A 318 -11.00 54.75 -21.93
CA LYS A 318 -9.52 54.78 -21.97
C LYS A 318 -8.92 53.41 -22.33
N ARG A 319 -9.48 52.31 -21.82
CA ARG A 319 -9.03 50.94 -22.20
C ARG A 319 -9.30 50.63 -23.67
N LEU A 320 -10.43 51.08 -24.20
CA LEU A 320 -10.79 50.88 -25.61
C LEU A 320 -9.84 51.66 -26.54
N ILE A 321 -9.46 52.88 -26.17
CA ILE A 321 -8.44 53.67 -26.86
C ILE A 321 -7.06 52.99 -26.77
N ARG A 322 -6.64 52.53 -25.59
CA ARG A 322 -5.34 51.84 -25.42
C ARG A 322 -5.25 50.53 -26.24
N SER A 323 -6.34 49.79 -26.33
CA SER A 323 -6.45 48.58 -27.16
C SER A 323 -6.31 48.86 -28.66
N ILE A 324 -6.74 50.04 -29.13
CA ILE A 324 -6.61 50.45 -30.54
C ILE A 324 -5.18 50.93 -30.85
N PHE A 325 -4.51 51.55 -29.87
CA PHE A 325 -3.15 52.09 -30.03
C PHE A 325 -2.02 51.16 -29.55
N GLY A 326 -2.33 49.92 -29.16
CA GLY A 326 -1.32 48.93 -28.73
C GLY A 326 -0.55 49.32 -27.46
N ILE A 327 -1.16 50.13 -26.58
CA ILE A 327 -0.54 50.60 -25.35
C ILE A 327 -0.73 49.54 -24.26
N GLU A 328 0.37 49.08 -23.63
CA GLU A 328 0.33 48.08 -22.55
C GLU A 328 -0.57 48.52 -21.38
N GLU A 329 -1.32 47.56 -20.83
CA GLU A 329 -2.13 47.82 -19.63
C GLU A 329 -1.24 48.27 -18.46
N PRO A 330 -1.71 49.22 -17.64
CA PRO A 330 -0.93 49.69 -16.50
C PRO A 330 -0.65 48.52 -15.55
N PRO A 331 0.60 48.40 -15.04
CA PRO A 331 0.96 47.34 -14.11
C PRO A 331 0.06 47.41 -12.87
N VAL A 332 -0.43 46.26 -12.43
CA VAL A 332 -1.25 46.14 -11.22
C VAL A 332 -0.45 45.46 -10.13
N ASP A 333 -0.35 46.12 -8.99
CA ASP A 333 0.34 45.62 -7.81
C ASP A 333 -0.66 45.26 -6.71
N TYR A 334 -0.47 44.10 -6.09
CA TYR A 334 -1.22 43.66 -4.92
C TYR A 334 -0.29 43.52 -3.73
N GLU A 335 -0.52 44.30 -2.69
CA GLU A 335 0.17 44.13 -1.41
C GLU A 335 -0.51 43.01 -0.61
N VAL A 336 0.14 41.86 -0.54
CA VAL A 336 -0.37 40.68 0.17
C VAL A 336 0.36 40.49 1.48
N VAL A 337 -0.34 39.92 2.46
CA VAL A 337 0.22 39.54 3.76
C VAL A 337 0.12 38.03 3.88
N PHE A 338 1.21 37.37 4.26
CA PHE A 338 1.20 35.95 4.58
C PHE A 338 1.98 35.68 5.87
N THR A 339 1.67 34.56 6.51
CA THR A 339 2.32 34.13 7.75
C THR A 339 3.30 33.00 7.43
N ASP A 340 4.55 33.12 7.86
CA ASP A 340 5.54 32.06 7.75
C ASP A 340 5.14 30.88 8.65
N SER A 341 4.92 29.72 8.04
CA SER A 341 4.52 28.49 8.73
C SER A 341 5.53 27.96 9.77
N LYS A 342 6.80 28.38 9.72
CA LYS A 342 7.86 27.94 10.66
C LYS A 342 8.06 28.92 11.80
N THR A 343 7.96 30.23 11.53
CA THR A 343 8.29 31.28 12.50
C THR A 343 7.06 32.03 13.03
N ASN A 344 5.88 31.79 12.44
CA ASN A 344 4.65 32.56 12.65
C ASN A 344 4.78 34.07 12.41
N ALA A 345 5.84 34.52 11.74
CA ALA A 345 6.05 35.91 11.40
C ALA A 345 5.14 36.32 10.23
N LYS A 346 4.56 37.53 10.30
CA LYS A 346 3.80 38.11 9.19
C LYS A 346 4.74 38.85 8.24
N HIS A 347 4.69 38.49 6.97
CA HIS A 347 5.44 39.13 5.90
C HIS A 347 4.49 39.89 4.98
N LYS A 348 4.91 41.07 4.54
CA LYS A 348 4.25 41.83 3.48
C LYS A 348 5.06 41.68 2.19
N GLU A 349 4.42 41.34 1.10
CA GLU A 349 5.05 41.21 -0.21
C GLU A 349 4.17 41.86 -1.28
N THR A 350 4.80 42.55 -2.23
CA THR A 350 4.11 43.15 -3.38
C THR A 350 4.13 42.15 -4.52
N VAL A 351 2.95 41.71 -4.96
CA VAL A 351 2.79 40.88 -6.14
C VAL A 351 2.52 41.77 -7.35
N HIS A 352 3.49 41.84 -8.26
CA HIS A 352 3.34 42.45 -9.58
C HIS A 352 2.50 41.51 -10.47
N TYR A 353 1.18 41.74 -10.52
CA TYR A 353 0.21 40.79 -11.05
C TYR A 353 0.52 40.33 -12.48
N ASN A 354 0.79 41.26 -13.39
CA ASN A 354 1.02 40.94 -14.80
C ASN A 354 2.27 40.06 -14.97
N GLN A 355 3.35 40.39 -14.26
CA GLN A 355 4.58 39.60 -14.26
C GLN A 355 4.35 38.21 -13.64
N PHE A 356 3.69 38.16 -12.50
CA PHE A 356 3.40 36.93 -11.78
C PHE A 356 2.61 35.94 -12.64
N ILE A 357 1.53 36.40 -13.30
CA ILE A 357 0.73 35.56 -14.19
C ILE A 357 1.51 35.15 -15.43
N ALA A 358 2.30 36.05 -16.04
CA ALA A 358 3.12 35.71 -17.19
C ALA A 358 4.16 34.62 -16.85
N GLU A 359 4.79 34.70 -15.68
CA GLU A 359 5.72 33.69 -15.19
C GLU A 359 5.03 32.35 -14.92
N MET A 360 3.85 32.35 -14.29
CA MET A 360 3.08 31.12 -14.08
C MET A 360 2.68 30.45 -15.40
N VAL A 361 2.22 31.21 -16.39
CA VAL A 361 1.90 30.69 -17.73
C VAL A 361 3.13 30.10 -18.40
N LYS A 362 4.28 30.78 -18.33
CA LYS A 362 5.54 30.29 -18.89
C LYS A 362 5.98 28.98 -18.23
N ARG A 363 5.85 28.88 -16.91
CA ARG A 363 6.14 27.66 -16.14
C ARG A 363 5.21 26.51 -16.49
N ALA A 364 3.90 26.75 -16.53
CA ALA A 364 2.91 25.73 -16.89
C ALA A 364 3.20 25.13 -18.28
N LYS A 365 3.46 25.97 -19.28
CA LYS A 365 3.84 25.52 -20.63
C LYS A 365 5.11 24.68 -20.61
N TYR A 366 6.13 25.12 -19.86
CA TYR A 366 7.39 24.41 -19.77
C TYR A 366 7.23 23.05 -19.07
N TYR A 367 6.54 22.97 -17.94
CA TYR A 367 6.32 21.71 -17.21
C TYR A 367 5.47 20.72 -18.02
N SER A 368 4.41 21.20 -18.68
CA SER A 368 3.59 20.38 -19.57
C SER A 368 4.42 19.79 -20.71
N ALA A 369 5.23 20.62 -21.38
CA ALA A 369 6.11 20.14 -22.45
C ALA A 369 7.17 19.15 -21.92
N ALA A 370 7.85 19.48 -20.83
CA ALA A 370 8.91 18.65 -20.25
C ALA A 370 8.41 17.30 -19.69
N ALA A 371 7.11 17.15 -19.43
CA ALA A 371 6.52 15.90 -18.94
C ALA A 371 6.15 14.90 -20.06
N VAL A 372 6.10 15.34 -21.33
CA VAL A 372 5.64 14.51 -22.46
C VAL A 372 6.84 14.07 -23.29
N LYS A 373 7.03 12.74 -23.40
CA LYS A 373 8.11 12.14 -24.21
C LYS A 373 7.99 12.56 -25.68
N GLY A 374 9.12 12.87 -26.31
CA GLY A 374 9.18 13.30 -27.71
C GLY A 374 8.98 14.79 -27.95
N THR A 375 8.70 15.60 -26.92
CA THR A 375 8.74 17.07 -27.07
C THR A 375 10.18 17.59 -27.01
N PRO A 376 10.50 18.73 -27.65
CA PRO A 376 11.82 19.33 -27.55
C PRO A 376 12.26 19.65 -26.11
N ALA A 377 11.31 19.97 -25.23
CA ALA A 377 11.59 20.25 -23.82
C ALA A 377 11.95 18.97 -23.04
N TYR A 378 11.23 17.87 -23.30
CA TYR A 378 11.53 16.57 -22.72
C TYR A 378 12.90 16.07 -23.19
N GLU A 379 13.15 16.06 -24.51
CA GLU A 379 14.41 15.56 -25.05
C GLU A 379 15.62 16.38 -24.57
N LYS A 380 15.46 17.71 -24.47
CA LYS A 380 16.50 18.57 -23.90
C LYS A 380 16.77 18.28 -22.42
N MET A 381 15.75 17.92 -21.64
CA MET A 381 15.91 17.56 -20.23
C MET A 381 16.54 16.17 -20.09
N ASN A 382 16.06 15.20 -20.86
CA ASN A 382 16.54 13.82 -20.90
C ASN A 382 18.00 13.73 -21.41
N SER A 383 18.49 14.74 -22.14
CA SER A 383 19.90 14.80 -22.55
C SER A 383 20.83 15.43 -21.51
N GLN A 384 20.32 15.94 -20.38
CA GLN A 384 21.14 16.53 -19.31
C GLN A 384 21.73 15.46 -18.40
N SER A 385 22.78 15.81 -17.66
CA SER A 385 23.27 14.95 -16.58
C SER A 385 22.28 14.89 -15.42
N GLU A 386 22.25 13.78 -14.69
CA GLU A 386 21.31 13.56 -13.58
C GLU A 386 21.42 14.66 -12.50
N GLN A 387 22.63 15.14 -12.22
CA GLN A 387 22.87 16.24 -11.29
C GLN A 387 22.19 17.55 -11.75
N VAL A 388 22.30 17.87 -13.04
CA VAL A 388 21.66 19.09 -13.59
C VAL A 388 20.15 19.00 -13.51
N ILE A 389 19.58 17.82 -13.77
CA ILE A 389 18.13 17.59 -13.64
C ILE A 389 17.72 17.70 -12.16
N PHE A 390 18.50 17.12 -11.24
CA PHE A 390 18.24 17.20 -9.81
C PHE A 390 18.26 18.62 -9.26
N ASP A 391 19.27 19.42 -9.64
CA ASP A 391 19.38 20.82 -9.24
C ASP A 391 18.24 21.65 -9.81
N PHE A 392 17.89 21.40 -11.07
CA PHE A 392 16.72 22.01 -11.70
C PHE A 392 15.44 21.70 -10.92
N VAL A 393 15.12 20.43 -10.68
CA VAL A 393 13.92 20.00 -9.95
C VAL A 393 13.89 20.58 -8.53
N SER A 394 15.01 20.53 -7.80
CA SER A 394 15.12 21.08 -6.44
C SER A 394 14.83 22.58 -6.41
N LYS A 395 15.39 23.32 -7.37
CA LYS A 395 15.11 24.75 -7.55
C LYS A 395 13.63 24.98 -7.86
N GLN A 396 13.05 24.19 -8.77
CA GLN A 396 11.65 24.34 -9.14
C GLN A 396 10.70 24.03 -7.98
N ILE A 397 10.95 23.01 -7.16
CA ILE A 397 10.15 22.74 -5.95
C ILE A 397 10.16 23.95 -5.01
N THR A 398 11.34 24.53 -4.78
CA THR A 398 11.48 25.71 -3.91
C THR A 398 10.70 26.91 -4.46
N GLU A 399 10.83 27.19 -5.75
CA GLU A 399 10.10 28.27 -6.42
C GLU A 399 8.59 28.05 -6.41
N ASN A 400 8.11 26.82 -6.66
CA ASN A 400 6.68 26.52 -6.65
C ASN A 400 6.07 26.54 -5.25
N ASN A 401 6.83 26.19 -4.20
CA ASN A 401 6.39 26.37 -2.81
C ASN A 401 6.21 27.86 -2.47
N ARG A 402 7.08 28.75 -2.98
CA ARG A 402 6.90 30.20 -2.83
C ARG A 402 5.64 30.67 -3.57
N ILE A 403 5.44 30.22 -4.81
CA ILE A 403 4.23 30.54 -5.59
C ILE A 403 2.97 30.07 -4.86
N TYR A 404 2.98 28.86 -4.29
CA TYR A 404 1.87 28.33 -3.48
C TYR A 404 1.50 29.26 -2.31
N VAL A 405 2.51 29.78 -1.58
CA VAL A 405 2.28 30.74 -0.49
C VAL A 405 1.66 32.04 -1.01
N LEU A 406 2.22 32.60 -2.09
CA LEU A 406 1.72 33.84 -2.70
C LEU A 406 0.29 33.69 -3.23
N LEU A 407 -0.06 32.53 -3.80
CA LEU A 407 -1.41 32.24 -4.25
C LEU A 407 -2.41 32.16 -3.09
N GLY A 408 -2.01 31.61 -1.94
CA GLY A 408 -2.81 31.65 -0.72
C GLY A 408 -3.04 33.08 -0.24
N ALA A 409 -1.98 33.89 -0.22
CA ALA A 409 -2.04 35.29 0.17
C ALA A 409 -2.91 36.14 -0.79
N LEU A 410 -2.84 35.86 -2.09
CA LEU A 410 -3.72 36.49 -3.10
C LEU A 410 -5.19 36.08 -2.94
N ASP A 411 -5.46 34.80 -2.62
CA ASP A 411 -6.83 34.32 -2.36
C ASP A 411 -7.46 35.05 -1.17
N GLU A 412 -6.70 35.22 -0.09
CA GLU A 412 -7.12 36.01 1.08
C GLU A 412 -7.31 37.49 0.70
N TYR A 413 -6.33 38.08 0.01
CA TYR A 413 -6.41 39.47 -0.44
C TYR A 413 -7.67 39.76 -1.25
N PHE A 414 -8.01 38.92 -2.23
CA PHE A 414 -9.21 39.12 -3.06
C PHE A 414 -10.50 39.01 -2.25
N LYS A 415 -10.55 38.13 -1.24
CA LYS A 415 -11.74 37.98 -0.37
C LYS A 415 -11.94 39.17 0.56
N GLU A 416 -10.84 39.75 1.04
CA GLU A 416 -10.87 40.85 2.02
C GLU A 416 -11.10 42.22 1.37
N ASN A 417 -10.53 42.43 0.17
CA ASN A 417 -10.46 43.76 -0.46
C ASN A 417 -11.52 44.01 -1.55
N VAL A 418 -12.33 43.01 -1.90
CA VAL A 418 -13.48 43.19 -2.80
C VAL A 418 -14.64 43.90 -2.10
N ASP A 419 -15.42 44.70 -2.83
CA ASP A 419 -16.59 45.35 -2.27
C ASP A 419 -17.69 44.34 -1.86
N LYS A 420 -18.57 44.76 -0.94
CA LYS A 420 -19.58 43.88 -0.34
C LYS A 420 -20.53 43.26 -1.37
N TYR A 421 -20.82 43.92 -2.49
CA TYR A 421 -21.74 43.46 -3.53
C TYR A 421 -21.08 42.51 -4.53
N SER A 422 -19.76 42.59 -4.72
CA SER A 422 -18.99 41.71 -5.61
C SER A 422 -18.34 40.50 -4.90
N ARG A 423 -18.45 40.37 -3.57
CA ARG A 423 -17.94 39.21 -2.80
C ARG A 423 -18.34 37.84 -3.35
N SER A 424 -19.60 37.69 -3.78
CA SER A 424 -20.10 36.41 -4.32
C SER A 424 -19.50 36.05 -5.68
N LYS A 425 -18.82 36.99 -6.35
CA LYS A 425 -18.16 36.78 -7.64
C LYS A 425 -16.71 36.34 -7.50
N ILE A 426 -16.10 36.47 -6.30
CA ILE A 426 -14.74 35.99 -6.04
C ILE A 426 -14.73 34.46 -5.98
N LYS A 427 -13.92 33.85 -6.85
CA LYS A 427 -13.70 32.40 -6.90
C LYS A 427 -12.56 32.04 -5.96
N GLY A 428 -12.88 31.32 -4.87
CA GLY A 428 -11.86 30.84 -3.95
C GLY A 428 -10.90 29.83 -4.59
N LEU A 429 -9.65 29.83 -4.12
CA LEU A 429 -8.57 28.95 -4.59
C LEU A 429 -8.30 27.74 -3.68
N LYS A 430 -9.03 27.57 -2.57
CA LYS A 430 -8.71 26.57 -1.53
C LYS A 430 -8.59 25.13 -2.07
N MET A 431 -9.49 24.71 -2.95
CA MET A 431 -9.47 23.35 -3.53
C MET A 431 -8.29 23.16 -4.47
N GLU A 432 -7.99 24.15 -5.30
CA GLU A 432 -6.88 24.13 -6.24
C GLU A 432 -5.53 24.19 -5.53
N LEU A 433 -5.41 25.02 -4.49
CA LEU A 433 -4.23 25.08 -3.63
C LEU A 433 -3.98 23.75 -2.92
N THR A 434 -5.04 23.08 -2.45
CA THR A 434 -4.93 21.73 -1.87
C THR A 434 -4.39 20.73 -2.90
N THR A 435 -4.90 20.79 -4.14
CA THR A 435 -4.45 19.94 -5.24
C THR A 435 -2.99 20.21 -5.60
N LEU A 436 -2.61 21.47 -5.75
CA LEU A 436 -1.23 21.90 -6.03
C LEU A 436 -0.28 21.44 -4.93
N LYS A 437 -0.67 21.56 -3.65
CA LYS A 437 0.13 21.09 -2.51
C LYS A 437 0.38 19.59 -2.56
N ASN A 438 -0.65 18.79 -2.88
CA ASN A 438 -0.52 17.33 -3.00
C ASN A 438 0.42 16.95 -4.15
N VAL A 439 0.33 17.62 -5.29
CA VAL A 439 1.25 17.42 -6.42
C VAL A 439 2.68 17.78 -6.03
N LEU A 440 2.90 18.94 -5.38
CA LEU A 440 4.22 19.35 -4.91
C LEU A 440 4.83 18.37 -3.90
N GLN A 441 4.01 17.84 -2.99
CA GLN A 441 4.44 16.80 -2.05
C GLN A 441 4.88 15.53 -2.78
N LYS A 442 4.11 15.09 -3.78
CA LYS A 442 4.47 13.92 -4.61
C LYS A 442 5.76 14.14 -5.38
N VAL A 443 5.95 15.30 -6.00
CA VAL A 443 7.19 15.65 -6.72
C VAL A 443 8.39 15.65 -5.75
N ASN A 444 8.24 16.23 -4.56
CA ASN A 444 9.31 16.24 -3.57
C ASN A 444 9.62 14.85 -3.00
N GLN A 445 8.61 13.98 -2.84
CA GLN A 445 8.82 12.59 -2.45
C GLN A 445 9.67 11.86 -3.49
N LEU A 446 9.29 11.90 -4.77
CA LEU A 446 10.04 11.24 -5.84
C LEU A 446 11.48 11.77 -5.96
N ARG A 447 11.69 13.09 -5.75
CA ARG A 447 13.02 13.68 -5.66
C ARG A 447 13.83 13.11 -4.49
N ALA A 448 13.22 12.99 -3.31
CA ALA A 448 13.87 12.44 -2.13
C ALA A 448 14.23 10.96 -2.32
N ASP A 449 13.34 10.18 -2.93
CA ASP A 449 13.58 8.78 -3.26
C ASP A 449 14.79 8.61 -4.20
N TYR A 450 14.88 9.46 -5.23
CA TYR A 450 16.06 9.50 -6.10
C TYR A 450 17.34 9.86 -5.33
N ALA A 451 17.31 10.90 -4.48
CA ALA A 451 18.47 11.34 -3.72
C ALA A 451 18.97 10.22 -2.78
N SER A 452 18.07 9.58 -2.05
CA SER A 452 18.39 8.46 -1.17
C SER A 452 19.00 7.29 -1.95
N TYR A 453 18.49 6.98 -3.15
CA TYR A 453 19.04 5.92 -3.98
C TYR A 453 20.47 6.23 -4.47
N VAL A 454 20.73 7.48 -4.90
CA VAL A 454 22.07 7.91 -5.33
C VAL A 454 23.06 7.90 -4.16
N GLU A 455 22.64 8.36 -2.98
CA GLU A 455 23.44 8.31 -1.76
C GLU A 455 23.77 6.87 -1.35
N GLU A 456 22.80 5.97 -1.38
CA GLU A 456 23.00 4.54 -1.10
C GLU A 456 23.99 3.92 -2.10
N LYS A 457 23.85 4.21 -3.39
CA LYS A 457 24.78 3.76 -4.45
C LYS A 457 26.21 4.30 -4.23
N ALA A 458 26.34 5.56 -3.80
CA ALA A 458 27.64 6.17 -3.50
C ALA A 458 28.28 5.55 -2.24
N GLN A 459 27.49 5.30 -1.19
CA GLN A 459 27.94 4.65 0.04
C GLN A 459 28.38 3.20 -0.22
N MET A 460 27.60 2.41 -0.97
CA MET A 460 27.97 1.04 -1.35
C MET A 460 29.28 0.99 -2.16
N LYS A 461 29.49 1.93 -3.09
CA LYS A 461 30.76 2.08 -3.82
C LYS A 461 31.93 2.44 -2.90
N SER A 462 31.72 3.35 -1.94
CA SER A 462 32.77 3.74 -0.98
C SER A 462 33.18 2.61 -0.04
N LEU A 463 32.29 1.64 0.20
CA LEU A 463 32.53 0.45 1.02
C LEU A 463 33.17 -0.72 0.23
N GLY A 464 33.55 -0.51 -1.04
CA GLY A 464 34.25 -1.53 -1.85
C GLY A 464 33.37 -2.70 -2.29
N ILE A 465 32.05 -2.59 -2.15
CA ILE A 465 31.11 -3.58 -2.67
C ILE A 465 30.92 -3.28 -4.17
N ASN A 466 31.77 -3.87 -5.00
CA ASN A 466 31.54 -3.89 -6.44
C ASN A 466 30.45 -4.91 -6.74
N GLU A 467 29.32 -4.43 -7.28
CA GLU A 467 28.27 -5.28 -7.84
C GLU A 467 28.87 -6.08 -9.00
N ALA A 468 28.93 -7.40 -8.86
CA ALA A 468 29.18 -8.36 -9.92
C ALA A 468 27.87 -8.99 -10.37
#